data_AF-A0A3B9T5M8-F1
#
_entry.id   AF-A0A3B9T5M8-F1
#
_cell.length_a   1.000
_cell.length_b   1.000
_cell.length_c   1.000
_cell.angle_alpha   90.00
_cell.angle_beta   90.00
_cell.angle_gamma   90.00
#
_symmetry.space_group_name_H-M   'P 1'
#
loop_
_entity.id
_entity.type
_entity.pdbx_description
1 polymer ?
#
loop_
_entity_poly.entity_id
_entity_poly.type
_entity_poly.pdbx_seq_one_letter_code
_entity_poly.pdbx_strand_id
1 'polypeptide(L)'
;MKTKIAFLATTLFLVGVISTSCQSKENKTKAAENKVQNAENKLGEAQMDLNQANQEEYAEYLKFKKESDEKIAANEKSIADFKTRIEMKKMLNKAEYDLKIAELDQKNNDLKRRIDQFKAEGKDKWELFKTEFNRDMENLSDAVRNFTTKND
;
A
#
# COMPACT_ATOMS: atom_id res chain seq x y z
N MET A 1 -26.89 -0.23 -50.29
CA MET A 1 -25.43 -0.35 -50.50
C MET A 1 -24.81 -0.78 -49.16
N LYS A 2 -23.83 -1.69 -49.13
CA LYS A 2 -23.22 -2.20 -47.89
C LYS A 2 -21.82 -1.60 -47.72
N THR A 3 -21.63 -0.72 -46.75
CA THR A 3 -20.31 -0.19 -46.39
C THR A 3 -19.48 -1.27 -45.69
N LYS A 4 -18.20 -1.38 -46.06
CA LYS A 4 -17.27 -2.33 -45.43
C LYS A 4 -16.46 -1.62 -44.36
N ILE A 5 -16.46 -2.13 -43.14
CA ILE A 5 -15.51 -1.76 -42.10
C ILE A 5 -14.49 -2.89 -42.01
N ALA A 6 -13.22 -2.59 -42.25
CA ALA A 6 -12.13 -3.55 -42.14
C ALA A 6 -11.63 -3.55 -40.69
N PHE A 7 -11.76 -4.69 -40.00
CA PHE A 7 -11.02 -4.94 -38.77
C PHE A 7 -9.57 -5.30 -39.13
N LEU A 8 -8.62 -4.44 -38.78
CA LEU A 8 -7.21 -4.82 -38.75
C LEU A 8 -6.92 -5.51 -37.42
N ALA A 9 -6.62 -6.79 -37.46
CA ALA A 9 -6.11 -7.53 -36.31
C ALA A 9 -4.58 -7.40 -36.26
N THR A 10 -4.03 -7.02 -35.10
CA THR A 10 -2.59 -7.11 -34.82
C THR A 10 -2.35 -8.09 -33.68
N THR A 11 -2.19 -9.36 -34.05
CA THR A 11 -1.62 -10.40 -33.20
C THR A 11 -0.13 -10.12 -32.97
N LEU A 12 0.27 -9.84 -31.72
CA LEU A 12 1.64 -10.12 -31.27
C LEU A 12 1.65 -11.53 -30.64
N PHE A 13 2.48 -12.41 -31.18
CA PHE A 13 2.68 -13.77 -30.65
C PHE A 13 4.01 -13.85 -29.86
N LEU A 14 4.13 -14.90 -29.04
CA LEU A 14 5.22 -15.20 -28.11
C LEU A 14 6.58 -15.39 -28.84
N VAL A 15 7.80 -15.44 -28.26
CA VAL A 15 8.38 -16.05 -27.03
C VAL A 15 9.70 -15.30 -26.70
N GLY A 16 10.29 -15.21 -25.49
CA GLY A 16 9.93 -15.72 -24.14
C GLY A 16 11.05 -16.53 -23.45
N VAL A 17 11.94 -15.91 -22.64
CA VAL A 17 13.02 -16.60 -21.89
C VAL A 17 12.83 -16.46 -20.38
N ILE A 18 12.78 -17.58 -19.67
CA ILE A 18 12.95 -17.64 -18.21
C ILE A 18 14.45 -17.70 -17.95
N SER A 19 14.98 -16.78 -17.15
CA SER A 19 16.35 -16.88 -16.62
C SER A 19 16.39 -16.32 -15.21
N THR A 20 16.62 -17.22 -14.26
CA THR A 20 16.86 -16.90 -12.85
C THR A 20 18.18 -16.17 -12.69
N SER A 21 18.14 -14.87 -12.45
CA SER A 21 19.24 -14.16 -11.79
C SER A 21 18.73 -13.57 -10.47
N CYS A 22 19.48 -13.82 -9.39
CA CYS A 22 19.21 -13.23 -8.09
C CYS A 22 19.27 -11.70 -8.19
N GLN A 23 18.13 -11.03 -8.18
CA GLN A 23 18.09 -9.60 -7.87
C GLN A 23 17.97 -9.43 -6.36
N SER A 24 18.96 -8.75 -5.78
CA SER A 24 19.05 -8.43 -4.36
C SER A 24 17.82 -7.64 -3.89
N LYS A 25 17.56 -7.70 -2.58
CA LYS A 25 16.36 -7.12 -1.95
C LYS A 25 16.22 -5.59 -2.22
N GLU A 26 17.30 -4.90 -2.57
CA GLU A 26 17.33 -3.46 -2.93
C GLU A 26 16.55 -3.08 -4.19
N ASN A 27 16.37 -3.98 -5.16
CA ASN A 27 15.64 -3.62 -6.38
C ASN A 27 14.12 -3.56 -6.19
N LYS A 28 13.58 -4.21 -5.14
CA LYS A 28 12.14 -4.15 -4.82
C LYS A 28 11.76 -2.87 -4.07
N THR A 29 12.63 -2.35 -3.20
CA THR A 29 12.39 -1.07 -2.50
C THR A 29 12.41 0.10 -3.47
N LYS A 30 13.44 0.21 -4.32
CA LYS A 30 13.51 1.27 -5.36
C LYS A 30 12.35 1.24 -6.35
N ALA A 31 11.80 0.06 -6.66
CA ALA A 31 10.62 -0.08 -7.50
C ALA A 31 9.30 0.25 -6.78
N ALA A 32 9.26 0.21 -5.45
CA ALA A 32 8.14 0.68 -4.64
C ALA A 32 8.21 2.21 -4.47
N GLU A 33 9.37 2.75 -4.12
CA GLU A 33 9.66 4.19 -4.02
C GLU A 33 9.30 4.93 -5.31
N ASN A 34 9.78 4.46 -6.48
CA ASN A 34 9.43 5.05 -7.77
C ASN A 34 7.95 4.92 -8.13
N LYS A 35 7.21 3.94 -7.57
CA LYS A 35 5.76 3.83 -7.80
C LYS A 35 4.97 4.80 -6.92
N VAL A 36 5.40 5.02 -5.68
CA VAL A 36 4.84 6.06 -4.80
C VAL A 36 5.07 7.43 -5.45
N GLN A 37 6.30 7.74 -5.84
CA GLN A 37 6.66 9.05 -6.41
C GLN A 37 6.00 9.33 -7.78
N ASN A 38 5.78 8.30 -8.60
CA ASN A 38 5.06 8.43 -9.87
C ASN A 38 3.52 8.41 -9.70
N ALA A 39 3.01 7.99 -8.53
CA ALA A 39 1.61 8.18 -8.15
C ALA A 39 1.37 9.60 -7.58
N GLU A 40 2.30 10.11 -6.77
CA GLU A 40 2.32 11.49 -6.26
C GLU A 40 2.27 12.50 -7.43
N ASN A 41 3.15 12.34 -8.42
CA ASN A 41 3.19 13.23 -9.60
C ASN A 41 1.88 13.18 -10.41
N LYS A 42 1.26 11.99 -10.57
CA LYS A 42 0.01 11.83 -11.34
C LYS A 42 -1.25 12.28 -10.61
N LEU A 43 -1.24 12.31 -9.27
CA LEU A 43 -2.31 12.95 -8.50
C LEU A 43 -2.20 14.49 -8.60
N GLY A 44 -0.97 15.03 -8.57
CA GLY A 44 -0.73 16.46 -8.68
C GLY A 44 -1.22 17.09 -9.99
N GLU A 45 -1.01 16.44 -11.14
CA GLU A 45 -1.42 16.95 -12.45
C GLU A 45 -2.94 16.99 -12.67
N ALA A 46 -3.71 16.12 -12.00
CA ALA A 46 -5.15 15.96 -12.23
C ALA A 46 -6.04 16.96 -11.47
N GLN A 47 -5.50 17.65 -10.46
CA GLN A 47 -6.26 18.49 -9.52
C GLN A 47 -5.70 19.93 -9.43
N MET A 48 -4.90 20.36 -10.39
CA MET A 48 -4.15 21.63 -10.33
C MET A 48 -4.97 22.85 -10.81
N ASP A 49 -6.19 23.00 -10.29
CA ASP A 49 -7.08 24.14 -10.54
C ASP A 49 -7.70 24.60 -9.20
N LEU A 50 -6.81 24.92 -8.24
CA LEU A 50 -7.12 25.10 -6.83
C LEU A 50 -6.49 26.39 -6.29
N ASN A 51 -7.29 27.17 -5.53
CA ASN A 51 -6.85 28.41 -4.87
C ASN A 51 -5.96 28.11 -3.63
N GLN A 52 -5.37 29.15 -3.02
CA GLN A 52 -4.39 29.00 -1.93
C GLN A 52 -4.93 28.17 -0.74
N ALA A 53 -6.19 28.35 -0.33
CA ALA A 53 -6.77 27.59 0.78
C ALA A 53 -6.78 26.07 0.49
N ASN A 54 -7.07 25.72 -0.76
CA ASN A 54 -7.06 24.33 -1.22
C ASN A 54 -5.63 23.76 -1.38
N GLN A 55 -4.60 24.60 -1.53
CA GLN A 55 -3.19 24.17 -1.54
C GLN A 55 -2.72 23.75 -0.14
N GLU A 56 -3.12 24.48 0.91
CA GLU A 56 -2.78 24.16 2.30
C GLU A 56 -3.45 22.86 2.75
N GLU A 57 -4.75 22.67 2.45
CA GLU A 57 -5.48 21.43 2.71
C GLU A 57 -4.87 20.22 1.97
N TYR A 58 -4.47 20.41 0.70
CA TYR A 58 -3.81 19.35 -0.08
C TYR A 58 -2.41 19.00 0.46
N ALA A 59 -1.63 19.98 0.90
CA ALA A 59 -0.33 19.75 1.54
C ALA A 59 -0.48 18.98 2.87
N GLU A 60 -1.52 19.27 3.66
CA GLU A 60 -1.83 18.52 4.88
C GLU A 60 -2.21 17.07 4.57
N TYR A 61 -3.05 16.83 3.56
CA TYR A 61 -3.39 15.49 3.10
C TYR A 61 -2.17 14.70 2.64
N LEU A 62 -1.30 15.29 1.80
CA LEU A 62 -0.07 14.63 1.33
C LEU A 62 0.86 14.26 2.49
N LYS A 63 1.03 15.17 3.47
CA LYS A 63 1.82 14.89 4.68
C LYS A 63 1.22 13.74 5.48
N PHE A 64 -0.08 13.77 5.75
CA PHE A 64 -0.78 12.71 6.50
C PHE A 64 -0.72 11.36 5.77
N LYS A 65 -0.84 11.36 4.45
CA LYS A 65 -0.68 10.18 3.61
C LYS A 65 0.71 9.58 3.75
N LYS A 66 1.76 10.40 3.64
CA LYS A 66 3.14 9.96 3.79
C LYS A 66 3.40 9.34 5.17
N GLU A 67 3.00 10.02 6.24
CA GLU A 67 3.14 9.51 7.62
C GLU A 67 2.36 8.19 7.83
N SER A 68 1.23 8.03 7.14
CA SER A 68 0.43 6.80 7.15
C SER A 68 1.10 5.65 6.38
N ASP A 69 1.63 5.94 5.18
CA ASP A 69 2.37 4.96 4.37
C ASP A 69 3.66 4.49 5.08
N GLU A 70 4.34 5.37 5.82
CA GLU A 70 5.50 5.02 6.68
C GLU A 70 5.11 4.05 7.81
N LYS A 71 3.98 4.29 8.51
CA LYS A 71 3.45 3.38 9.55
C LYS A 71 3.04 2.02 8.97
N ILE A 72 2.39 2.00 7.80
CA ILE A 72 2.01 0.76 7.10
C ILE A 72 3.27 -0.05 6.76
N ALA A 73 4.30 0.59 6.17
CA ALA A 73 5.56 -0.08 5.83
C ALA A 73 6.28 -0.66 7.06
N ALA A 74 6.23 0.02 8.22
CA ALA A 74 6.76 -0.51 9.47
C ALA A 74 6.01 -1.76 9.97
N ASN A 75 4.68 -1.79 9.81
CA ASN A 75 3.85 -2.95 10.13
C ASN A 75 4.12 -4.11 9.16
N GLU A 76 4.17 -3.86 7.85
CA GLU A 76 4.52 -4.84 6.81
C GLU A 76 5.89 -5.48 7.07
N LYS A 77 6.91 -4.65 7.40
CA LYS A 77 8.25 -5.13 7.77
C LYS A 77 8.20 -6.05 8.99
N SER A 78 7.48 -5.64 10.04
CA SER A 78 7.37 -6.42 11.29
C SER A 78 6.72 -7.79 11.04
N ILE A 79 5.67 -7.84 10.21
CA ILE A 79 5.03 -9.09 9.78
C ILE A 79 5.99 -9.95 8.93
N ALA A 80 6.74 -9.36 8.00
CA ALA A 80 7.71 -10.09 7.16
C ALA A 80 8.89 -10.66 7.96
N ASP A 81 9.39 -9.92 8.94
CA ASP A 81 10.42 -10.39 9.86
C ASP A 81 9.89 -11.55 10.72
N PHE A 82 8.63 -11.49 11.19
CA PHE A 82 8.02 -12.58 11.97
C PHE A 82 7.72 -13.83 11.13
N LYS A 83 7.21 -13.68 9.89
CA LYS A 83 7.11 -14.77 8.89
C LYS A 83 8.44 -15.53 8.79
N THR A 84 9.54 -14.79 8.67
CA THR A 84 10.89 -15.36 8.58
C THR A 84 11.27 -16.13 9.86
N ARG A 85 10.93 -15.62 11.06
CA ARG A 85 11.20 -16.29 12.34
C ARG A 85 10.43 -17.60 12.49
N ILE A 86 9.15 -17.66 12.07
CA ILE A 86 8.34 -18.89 12.11
C ILE A 86 9.01 -20.03 11.33
N GLU A 87 9.43 -19.76 10.09
CA GLU A 87 10.08 -20.76 9.23
C GLU A 87 11.44 -21.19 9.80
N MET A 88 12.26 -20.23 10.26
CA MET A 88 13.59 -20.51 10.82
C MET A 88 13.53 -21.32 12.13
N LYS A 89 12.58 -21.01 13.02
CA LYS A 89 12.41 -21.69 14.31
C LYS A 89 11.56 -22.96 14.23
N LYS A 90 10.94 -23.26 13.09
CA LYS A 90 10.00 -24.39 12.88
C LYS A 90 8.89 -24.42 13.94
N MET A 91 8.26 -23.27 14.20
CA MET A 91 7.30 -23.14 15.28
C MET A 91 6.07 -24.04 15.06
N LEU A 92 5.65 -24.76 16.10
CA LEU A 92 4.65 -25.85 15.98
C LEU A 92 3.23 -25.37 15.60
N ASN A 93 2.90 -24.10 15.83
CA ASN A 93 1.57 -23.52 15.58
C ASN A 93 1.49 -22.73 14.27
N LYS A 94 2.28 -23.11 13.26
CA LYS A 94 2.43 -22.37 11.98
C LYS A 94 1.08 -21.93 11.36
N ALA A 95 0.09 -22.82 11.31
CA ALA A 95 -1.21 -22.53 10.70
C ALA A 95 -1.99 -21.42 11.42
N GLU A 96 -1.95 -21.37 12.75
CA GLU A 96 -2.58 -20.31 13.54
C GLU A 96 -1.88 -18.96 13.31
N TYR A 97 -0.55 -18.99 13.21
CA TYR A 97 0.24 -17.81 12.89
C TYR A 97 -0.02 -17.30 11.48
N ASP A 98 -0.03 -18.18 10.46
CA ASP A 98 -0.31 -17.83 9.07
C ASP A 98 -1.72 -17.20 8.93
N LEU A 99 -2.72 -17.70 9.67
CA LEU A 99 -4.07 -17.10 9.74
C LEU A 99 -4.05 -15.70 10.37
N LYS A 100 -3.38 -15.52 11.52
CA LYS A 100 -3.32 -14.21 12.19
C LYS A 100 -2.53 -13.19 11.37
N ILE A 101 -1.49 -13.65 10.69
CA ILE A 101 -0.71 -12.88 9.72
C ILE A 101 -1.60 -12.37 8.59
N ALA A 102 -2.44 -13.24 7.99
CA ALA A 102 -3.33 -12.84 6.91
C ALA A 102 -4.35 -11.78 7.36
N GLU A 103 -4.88 -11.88 8.58
CA GLU A 103 -5.77 -10.87 9.18
C GLU A 103 -5.06 -9.50 9.33
N LEU A 104 -3.81 -9.49 9.79
CA LEU A 104 -3.02 -8.26 9.97
C LEU A 104 -2.61 -7.64 8.62
N ASP A 105 -2.19 -8.46 7.65
CA ASP A 105 -1.89 -8.04 6.28
C ASP A 105 -3.15 -7.45 5.62
N GLN A 106 -4.33 -8.06 5.79
CA GLN A 106 -5.59 -7.52 5.27
C GLN A 106 -5.88 -6.13 5.84
N LYS A 107 -5.77 -5.95 7.17
CA LYS A 107 -6.01 -4.65 7.83
C LYS A 107 -5.05 -3.56 7.36
N ASN A 108 -3.77 -3.89 7.13
CA ASN A 108 -2.80 -2.99 6.52
C ASN A 108 -3.24 -2.55 5.11
N ASN A 109 -3.65 -3.50 4.26
CA ASN A 109 -4.12 -3.23 2.90
C ASN A 109 -5.42 -2.40 2.87
N ASP A 110 -6.34 -2.63 3.82
CA ASP A 110 -7.58 -1.88 3.93
C ASP A 110 -7.34 -0.44 4.40
N LEU A 111 -6.39 -0.21 5.32
CA LEU A 111 -5.94 1.16 5.67
C LEU A 111 -5.26 1.84 4.49
N LYS A 112 -4.35 1.16 3.77
CA LYS A 112 -3.74 1.71 2.56
C LYS A 112 -4.78 2.15 1.53
N ARG A 113 -5.77 1.30 1.27
CA ARG A 113 -6.88 1.61 0.37
C ARG A 113 -7.71 2.81 0.86
N ARG A 114 -7.99 2.90 2.17
CA ARG A 114 -8.75 4.03 2.75
C ARG A 114 -8.06 5.37 2.54
N ILE A 115 -6.74 5.46 2.72
CA ILE A 115 -6.01 6.72 2.48
C ILE A 115 -5.88 7.03 0.98
N ASP A 116 -5.58 6.03 0.14
CA ASP A 116 -5.47 6.22 -1.31
C ASP A 116 -6.82 6.60 -1.98
N GLN A 117 -7.96 6.24 -1.38
CA GLN A 117 -9.31 6.53 -1.88
C GLN A 117 -9.99 7.72 -1.20
N PHE A 118 -9.37 8.34 -0.19
CA PHE A 118 -9.95 9.49 0.48
C PHE A 118 -10.12 10.66 -0.50
N LYS A 119 -11.26 11.34 -0.43
CA LYS A 119 -11.54 12.57 -1.17
C LYS A 119 -11.88 13.66 -0.17
N ALA A 120 -11.23 14.81 -0.30
CA ALA A 120 -11.54 15.97 0.51
C ALA A 120 -12.96 16.43 0.19
N GLU A 121 -13.85 16.31 1.18
CA GLU A 121 -15.25 16.73 1.11
C GLU A 121 -15.54 17.82 2.17
N GLY A 122 -14.52 18.61 2.51
CA GLY A 122 -14.56 19.68 3.51
C GLY A 122 -13.95 19.27 4.86
N LYS A 123 -13.52 20.28 5.61
CA LYS A 123 -12.71 20.16 6.84
C LYS A 123 -13.27 19.18 7.87
N ASP A 124 -14.57 19.23 8.18
CA ASP A 124 -15.17 18.38 9.22
C ASP A 124 -15.05 16.88 8.89
N LYS A 125 -15.18 16.51 7.60
CA LYS A 125 -14.99 15.14 7.13
C LYS A 125 -13.53 14.73 7.13
N TRP A 126 -12.61 15.67 6.86
CA TRP A 126 -11.17 15.43 6.97
C TRP A 126 -10.74 15.17 8.41
N GLU A 127 -11.19 15.98 9.38
CA GLU A 127 -10.89 15.77 10.80
C GLU A 127 -11.45 14.45 11.34
N LEU A 128 -12.69 14.10 10.97
CA LEU A 128 -13.29 12.82 11.32
C LEU A 128 -12.49 11.65 10.72
N PHE A 129 -12.16 11.72 9.43
CA PHE A 129 -11.36 10.71 8.74
C PHE A 129 -9.99 10.51 9.41
N LYS A 130 -9.23 11.59 9.66
CA LYS A 130 -7.94 11.53 10.37
C LYS A 130 -8.07 10.86 11.72
N THR A 131 -9.10 11.21 12.49
CA THR A 131 -9.34 10.69 13.84
C THR A 131 -9.58 9.18 13.82
N GLU A 132 -10.49 8.71 12.96
CA GLU A 132 -10.78 7.29 12.82
C GLU A 132 -9.59 6.51 12.25
N PHE A 133 -8.93 7.05 11.23
CA PHE A 133 -7.79 6.41 10.58
C PHE A 133 -6.62 6.23 11.55
N ASN A 134 -6.27 7.27 12.33
CA ASN A 134 -5.20 7.18 13.33
C ASN A 134 -5.50 6.13 14.39
N ARG A 135 -6.72 6.12 14.95
CA ARG A 135 -7.14 5.12 15.93
C ARG A 135 -7.03 3.70 15.38
N ASP A 136 -7.48 3.48 14.14
CA ASP A 136 -7.44 2.17 13.51
C ASP A 136 -5.99 1.74 13.17
N MET A 137 -5.13 2.69 12.80
CA MET A 137 -3.69 2.48 12.56
C MET A 137 -2.92 2.17 13.85
N GLU A 138 -3.22 2.85 14.95
CA GLU A 138 -2.64 2.58 16.28
C GLU A 138 -3.03 1.19 16.76
N ASN A 139 -4.32 0.85 16.70
CA ASN A 139 -4.83 -0.48 17.02
C ASN A 139 -4.16 -1.59 16.19
N LEU A 140 -3.94 -1.35 14.89
CA LEU A 140 -3.24 -2.31 14.04
C LEU A 140 -1.75 -2.43 14.40
N SER A 141 -1.07 -1.31 14.61
CA SER A 141 0.35 -1.28 14.96
C SER A 141 0.61 -1.98 16.29
N ASP A 142 -0.30 -1.80 17.26
CA ASP A 142 -0.28 -2.54 18.53
C ASP A 142 -0.62 -4.01 18.36
N ALA A 143 -1.57 -4.38 17.50
CA ALA A 143 -1.85 -5.78 17.22
C ALA A 143 -0.65 -6.48 16.56
N VAL A 144 0.01 -5.85 15.59
CA VAL A 144 1.25 -6.35 14.95
C VAL A 144 2.37 -6.47 15.98
N ARG A 145 2.65 -5.41 16.77
CA ARG A 145 3.68 -5.40 17.81
C ARG A 145 3.45 -6.49 18.87
N ASN A 146 2.24 -6.59 19.41
CA ASN A 146 1.90 -7.60 20.41
C ASN A 146 2.00 -9.03 19.85
N PHE A 147 1.52 -9.25 18.62
CA PHE A 147 1.55 -10.58 18.01
C PHE A 147 2.98 -11.04 17.69
N THR A 148 3.80 -10.14 17.16
CA THR A 148 5.17 -10.46 16.74
C THR A 148 6.18 -10.55 17.88
N THR A 149 5.94 -9.89 19.03
CA THR A 149 6.84 -9.94 20.20
C THR A 149 6.43 -10.97 21.25
N LYS A 150 5.13 -11.27 21.43
CA LYS A 150 4.69 -12.31 22.38
C LYS A 150 5.00 -13.75 21.93
N ASN A 151 5.35 -13.91 20.65
CA ASN A 151 5.69 -15.20 20.03
C ASN A 151 7.17 -15.24 19.59
N ASP A 152 8.04 -14.41 20.19
CA ASP A 152 9.49 -14.44 19.96
C ASP A 152 10.21 -15.58 20.70
#